data_AF-A0A6B3HJ64-F1
#
_entry.id   AF-A0A6B3HJ64-F1
#
_cell.length_a   1.000
_cell.length_b   1.000
_cell.length_c   1.000
_cell.angle_alpha   90.00
_cell.angle_beta   90.00
_cell.angle_gamma   90.00
#
_symmetry.space_group_name_H-M   'P 1'
#
loop_
_entity.id
_entity.type
_entity.pdbx_description
1 polymer ?
#
loop_
_entity_poly.entity_id
_entity_poly.type
_entity_poly.pdbx_seq_one_letter_code
_entity_poly.pdbx_strand_id
1 'polypeptide(L)'
;ELPVVGSVFKNPDLARTYEKLGRKGVGELYRGELADDIVRTVRKPPVDPQAARTVRPGDLTRGDLASYRTLRQKPTKAGYRGLDVYGMAPSSSGGTTVAQALNMLEP
;
A
#
# COMPACT_ATOMS: atom_id res chain seq x y z
N GLU A 1 -23.90 2.44 10.62
CA GLU A 1 -24.60 1.57 9.66
C GLU A 1 -23.72 1.37 8.43
N LEU A 2 -23.75 0.19 7.83
CA LEU A 2 -23.01 -0.08 6.61
C LEU A 2 -23.69 0.62 5.41
N PRO A 3 -22.95 1.02 4.38
CA PRO A 3 -23.55 1.62 3.19
C PRO A 3 -24.53 0.65 2.51
N VAL A 4 -25.68 1.15 2.08
CA VAL A 4 -26.69 0.35 1.35
C VAL A 4 -26.23 0.16 -0.09
N VAL A 5 -26.48 -1.01 -0.67
CA VAL A 5 -26.20 -1.28 -2.09
C VAL A 5 -26.89 -0.25 -2.97
N GLY A 6 -26.16 0.34 -3.92
CA GLY A 6 -26.67 1.41 -4.80
C GLY A 6 -26.69 2.80 -4.18
N SER A 7 -26.36 2.95 -2.90
CA SER A 7 -26.24 4.26 -2.25
C SER A 7 -24.88 4.93 -2.53
N VAL A 8 -24.85 6.26 -2.42
CA VAL A 8 -23.61 7.02 -2.47
C VAL A 8 -22.96 7.02 -1.09
N PHE A 9 -21.81 6.34 -0.96
CA PHE A 9 -20.99 6.41 0.24
C PHE A 9 -20.08 7.64 0.22
N LYS A 10 -20.10 8.42 1.31
CA LYS A 10 -19.21 9.58 1.49
C LYS A 10 -18.28 9.33 2.67
N ASN A 11 -16.99 9.62 2.48
CA ASN A 11 -15.98 9.54 3.53
C ASN A 11 -15.35 10.93 3.76
N PRO A 12 -16.01 11.80 4.57
CA PRO A 12 -15.55 13.16 4.79
C PRO A 12 -14.19 13.22 5.50
N ASP A 13 -13.85 12.21 6.30
CA ASP A 13 -12.58 12.15 7.03
C ASP A 13 -11.43 11.89 6.05
N LEU A 14 -11.60 10.95 5.13
CA LEU A 14 -10.64 10.70 4.06
C LEU A 14 -10.51 11.91 3.12
N ALA A 15 -11.62 12.60 2.83
CA ALA A 15 -11.59 13.83 2.03
C ALA A 15 -10.73 14.93 2.69
N ARG A 16 -10.84 15.13 4.02
CA ARG A 16 -9.98 16.06 4.76
C ARG A 16 -8.51 15.64 4.74
N THR A 17 -8.23 14.33 4.79
CA THR A 17 -6.87 13.80 4.61
C THR A 17 -6.32 14.15 3.23
N TYR A 18 -7.09 13.93 2.16
CA TYR A 18 -6.67 14.30 0.80
C TYR A 18 -6.49 15.81 0.63
N GLU A 19 -7.35 16.64 1.22
CA GLU A 19 -7.18 18.08 1.21
C GLU A 19 -5.88 18.50 1.91
N LYS A 20 -5.57 17.91 3.08
CA LYS A 20 -4.31 18.16 3.79
C LYS A 20 -3.10 17.75 2.93
N LEU A 21 -3.14 16.57 2.31
CA LEU A 21 -2.08 16.10 1.41
C LEU A 21 -1.92 17.00 0.18
N GLY A 22 -3.02 17.50 -0.38
CA GLY A 22 -3.00 18.43 -1.51
C GLY A 22 -2.36 19.78 -1.14
N ARG A 23 -2.64 20.30 0.06
CA ARG A 23 -2.10 21.58 0.53
C ARG A 23 -0.65 21.50 1.02
N LYS A 24 -0.29 20.43 1.72
CA LYS A 24 1.00 20.29 2.42
C LYS A 24 1.97 19.29 1.78
N GLY A 25 1.52 18.55 0.78
CA GLY A 25 2.29 17.51 0.09
C GLY A 25 2.30 16.17 0.83
N VAL A 26 2.77 15.13 0.13
CA VAL A 26 2.83 13.75 0.64
C VAL A 26 3.75 13.54 1.84
N GLY A 27 4.63 14.50 2.13
CA GLY A 27 5.51 14.47 3.30
C GLY A 27 4.76 14.41 4.63
N GLU A 28 3.52 14.91 4.68
CA GLU A 28 2.65 14.81 5.86
C GLU A 28 2.41 13.37 6.30
N LEU A 29 2.25 12.44 5.36
CA LEU A 29 2.04 11.02 5.63
C LEU A 29 3.24 10.37 6.34
N TYR A 30 4.45 10.87 6.08
CA TYR A 30 5.69 10.25 6.54
C TYR A 30 6.32 10.96 7.74
N ARG A 31 6.12 12.28 7.87
CA ARG A 31 6.82 13.10 8.88
C ARG A 31 5.92 14.04 9.67
N GLY A 32 4.72 14.33 9.19
CA GLY A 32 3.83 15.30 9.82
C GLY A 32 2.74 14.66 10.66
N GLU A 33 1.61 15.34 10.81
CA GLU A 33 0.54 14.96 11.74
C GLU A 33 -0.14 13.65 11.32
N LEU A 34 -0.23 13.39 10.00
CA LEU A 34 -0.80 12.14 9.50
C LEU A 34 0.07 10.93 9.87
N ALA A 35 1.39 11.11 9.97
CA ALA A 35 2.28 10.05 10.45
C ALA A 35 1.98 9.68 11.92
N ASP A 36 1.69 10.66 12.76
CA ASP A 36 1.31 10.43 14.16
C ASP A 36 -0.05 9.72 14.27
N ASP A 37 -1.01 10.08 13.42
CA ASP A 37 -2.31 9.40 13.35
C ASP A 37 -2.18 7.93 12.94
N ILE A 38 -1.33 7.66 11.94
CA ILE A 38 -1.02 6.29 11.50
C ILE A 38 -0.37 5.49 12.62
N VAL A 39 0.71 6.00 13.23
CA VAL A 39 1.44 5.32 14.32
C VAL A 39 0.51 5.04 15.50
N ARG A 40 -0.30 6.03 15.90
CA ARG A 40 -1.29 5.87 16.98
C ARG A 40 -2.28 4.76 16.64
N THR A 41 -2.81 4.73 15.43
CA THR A 41 -3.78 3.72 14.98
C THR A 41 -3.15 2.33 14.94
N VAL A 42 -1.93 2.18 14.42
CA VAL A 42 -1.26 0.86 14.38
C VAL A 42 -0.98 0.33 15.79
N ARG A 43 -0.55 1.19 16.72
CA ARG A 43 -0.23 0.80 18.10
C ARG A 43 -1.44 0.66 19.01
N LYS A 44 -2.52 1.37 18.69
CA LYS A 44 -3.79 1.34 19.44
C LYS A 44 -4.93 1.22 18.44
N PRO A 45 -5.08 0.05 17.79
CA PRO A 45 -6.08 -0.12 16.75
C PRO A 45 -7.47 0.09 17.34
N PRO A 46 -8.33 0.92 16.72
CA PRO A 46 -9.73 0.98 17.10
C PRO A 46 -10.36 -0.37 16.78
N VAL A 47 -10.99 -0.97 17.78
CA VAL A 47 -11.66 -2.27 17.67
C VAL A 47 -13.13 -2.06 18.01
N ASP A 48 -14.01 -2.56 17.14
CA ASP A 48 -15.43 -2.64 17.45
C ASP A 48 -15.62 -3.51 18.71
N PRO A 49 -16.32 -3.04 19.76
CA PRO A 49 -16.57 -3.83 20.96
C PRO A 49 -17.25 -5.18 20.70
N GLN A 50 -17.96 -5.32 19.57
CA GLN A 50 -18.62 -6.56 19.15
C GLN A 50 -17.72 -7.48 18.30
N ALA A 51 -16.49 -7.07 18.00
CA ALA A 51 -15.58 -7.87 17.20
C ALA A 51 -15.19 -9.17 17.93
N ALA A 52 -15.45 -10.31 17.31
CA ALA A 52 -15.01 -11.62 17.81
C ALA A 52 -13.50 -11.87 17.59
N ARG A 53 -12.82 -11.00 16.82
CA ARG A 53 -11.40 -11.15 16.47
C ARG A 53 -10.52 -10.36 17.42
N THR A 54 -9.49 -11.00 17.96
CA THR A 54 -8.42 -10.30 18.67
C THR A 54 -7.57 -9.49 17.69
N VAL A 55 -7.70 -8.16 17.74
CA VAL A 55 -6.85 -7.24 16.97
C VAL A 55 -5.59 -6.96 17.78
N ARG A 56 -4.44 -7.28 17.21
CA ARG A 56 -3.14 -7.08 17.86
C ARG A 56 -2.59 -5.69 17.51
N PRO A 57 -2.07 -4.93 18.49
CA PRO A 57 -1.21 -3.78 18.23
C PRO A 57 -0.04 -4.17 17.31
N GLY A 58 0.35 -3.26 16.42
CA GLY A 58 1.59 -3.33 15.68
C GLY A 58 2.66 -2.39 16.26
N ASP A 59 3.89 -2.53 15.78
CA ASP A 59 5.06 -1.84 16.36
C ASP A 59 5.54 -0.62 15.57
N LEU A 60 4.85 -0.24 14.48
CA LEU A 60 5.21 0.87 13.61
C LEU A 60 5.54 2.15 14.39
N THR A 61 6.74 2.70 14.15
CA THR A 61 7.23 3.93 14.75
C THR A 61 7.14 5.11 13.77
N ARG A 62 7.27 6.32 14.32
CA ARG A 62 7.48 7.53 13.49
C ARG A 62 8.81 7.46 12.72
N GLY A 63 9.82 6.80 13.29
CA GLY A 63 11.12 6.57 12.63
C GLY A 63 11.00 5.71 11.38
N ASP A 64 10.16 4.69 11.41
CA ASP A 64 9.89 3.81 10.26
C ASP A 64 9.26 4.61 9.11
N LEU A 65 8.22 5.41 9.41
CA LEU A 65 7.59 6.28 8.41
C LEU A 65 8.57 7.35 7.88
N ALA A 66 9.35 7.98 8.75
CA ALA A 66 10.29 9.04 8.36
C ALA A 66 11.47 8.52 7.52
N SER A 67 11.87 7.26 7.74
CA SER A 67 12.95 6.59 7.02
C SER A 67 12.49 5.93 5.71
N TYR A 68 11.19 5.68 5.54
CA TYR A 68 10.64 5.07 4.33
C TYR A 68 11.01 5.84 3.06
N ARG A 69 11.46 5.13 2.03
CA ARG A 69 11.75 5.69 0.69
C ARG A 69 11.21 4.74 -0.37
N THR A 70 10.66 5.32 -1.43
CA THR A 70 10.35 4.57 -2.64
C THR A 70 11.64 4.32 -3.42
N LEU A 71 11.79 3.10 -3.92
CA LEU A 71 12.92 2.73 -4.75
C LEU A 71 12.49 2.78 -6.22
N ARG A 72 13.30 3.42 -7.08
CA ARG A 72 13.20 3.20 -8.53
C ARG A 72 14.03 1.98 -8.88
N GLN A 73 13.37 0.94 -9.39
CA GLN A 73 14.02 -0.30 -9.77
C GLN A 73 13.79 -0.57 -11.25
N LYS A 74 14.78 -1.18 -11.92
CA LYS A 74 14.61 -1.63 -13.30
C LYS A 74 13.59 -2.77 -13.32
N PRO A 75 12.65 -2.79 -14.29
CA PRO A 75 11.69 -3.88 -14.40
C PRO A 75 12.40 -5.21 -14.67
N THR A 76 11.75 -6.33 -14.34
CA THR A 76 12.18 -7.61 -14.89
C THR A 76 11.95 -7.59 -16.39
N LYS A 77 12.79 -8.30 -17.14
CA LYS A 77 12.69 -8.43 -18.59
C LYS A 77 12.89 -9.88 -18.96
N ALA A 78 11.96 -10.43 -19.74
CA ALA A 78 12.07 -11.75 -20.34
C ALA A 78 11.78 -11.65 -21.85
N GLY A 79 12.44 -12.49 -22.64
CA GLY A 79 12.04 -12.73 -24.02
C GLY A 79 10.90 -13.74 -24.06
N TYR A 80 9.98 -13.59 -25.00
CA TYR A 80 9.02 -14.65 -25.32
C TYR A 80 8.55 -14.51 -26.76
N ARG A 81 8.88 -15.48 -27.62
CA ARG A 81 8.45 -15.53 -29.04
C ARG A 81 8.76 -14.23 -29.81
N GLY A 82 9.94 -13.68 -29.58
CA GLY A 82 10.40 -12.43 -30.21
C GLY A 82 9.88 -11.15 -29.57
N LEU A 83 9.11 -11.22 -28.48
CA LEU A 83 8.64 -10.07 -27.70
C LEU A 83 9.49 -9.87 -26.45
N ASP A 84 9.60 -8.61 -26.02
CA ASP A 84 10.08 -8.25 -24.69
C ASP A 84 8.89 -8.17 -23.73
N VAL A 85 8.91 -8.99 -22.68
CA VAL A 85 7.93 -8.97 -21.59
C VAL A 85 8.54 -8.30 -20.37
N TYR A 86 7.99 -7.14 -20.01
CA TYR A 86 8.40 -6.37 -18.84
C TYR A 86 7.49 -6.62 -17.65
N GLY A 87 8.07 -6.92 -16.49
CA GLY A 87 7.34 -7.18 -15.26
C GLY A 87 7.84 -6.33 -14.08
N MET A 88 7.16 -6.46 -12.95
CA MET A 88 7.58 -5.79 -11.71
C MET A 88 8.89 -6.34 -11.19
N ALA A 89 9.79 -5.43 -10.82
CA ALA A 89 11.02 -5.76 -10.13
C ALA A 89 10.73 -6.47 -8.79
N PRO A 90 11.66 -7.28 -8.28
CA PRO A 90 11.66 -7.66 -6.86
C PRO A 90 11.52 -6.41 -5.98
N SER A 91 10.78 -6.43 -4.88
CA SER A 91 10.29 -7.57 -4.09
C SER A 91 8.99 -8.23 -4.58
N SER A 92 8.44 -7.83 -5.73
CA SER A 92 7.34 -8.56 -6.35
C SER A 92 7.84 -9.89 -6.93
N SER A 93 7.13 -10.99 -6.65
CA SER A 93 7.38 -12.28 -7.32
C SER A 93 6.79 -12.34 -8.73
N GLY A 94 5.83 -11.46 -9.06
CA GLY A 94 5.06 -11.56 -10.30
C GLY A 94 5.92 -11.49 -11.56
N GLY A 95 6.87 -10.55 -11.62
CA GLY A 95 7.75 -10.39 -12.78
C GLY A 95 8.65 -11.61 -13.04
N THR A 96 9.17 -12.22 -11.99
CA THR A 96 10.04 -13.41 -12.09
C THR A 96 9.26 -14.69 -12.36
N THR A 97 8.11 -14.87 -11.69
CA THR A 97 7.27 -16.06 -11.88
C THR A 97 6.67 -16.10 -13.28
N VAL A 98 6.21 -14.96 -13.81
CA VAL A 98 5.74 -14.87 -15.20
C VAL A 98 6.88 -15.17 -16.18
N ALA A 99 8.06 -14.57 -15.99
CA ALA A 99 9.22 -14.83 -16.84
C ALA A 99 9.59 -16.33 -16.86
N GLN A 100 9.61 -16.97 -15.69
CA GLN A 100 9.89 -18.40 -15.58
C GLN A 100 8.86 -19.25 -16.33
N ALA A 101 7.56 -18.95 -16.17
CA ALA A 101 6.50 -19.67 -16.87
C ALA A 101 6.60 -19.50 -18.39
N LEU A 102 6.90 -18.29 -18.88
CA LEU A 102 7.08 -18.03 -20.31
C LEU A 102 8.27 -18.80 -20.88
N ASN A 103 9.39 -18.85 -20.17
CA ASN A 103 10.56 -19.64 -20.59
C ASN A 103 10.26 -21.14 -20.65
N MET A 104 9.37 -21.66 -19.82
CA MET A 104 8.94 -23.07 -19.89
C MET A 104 7.99 -23.35 -21.07
N LEU A 105 7.27 -22.33 -21.55
CA LEU A 105 6.32 -22.41 -22.66
C LEU A 105 6.96 -22.05 -24.02
N GLU A 106 8.23 -21.65 -24.01
CA GLU A 106 9.02 -21.39 -25.21
C GLU A 106 9.65 -22.71 -25.68
N PRO A 107 9.24 -23.25 -26.86
CA PRO A 107 9.73 -24.53 -27.37
C PRO A 107 11.21 -24.54 -27.75
#